data_AF-A0A2L0D1N7-F1
#
_entry.id   AF-A0A2L0D1N7-F1
#
_cell.length_a   1.000
_cell.length_b   1.000
_cell.length_c   1.000
_cell.angle_alpha   90.00
_cell.angle_beta   90.00
_cell.angle_gamma   90.00
#
_symmetry.space_group_name_H-M   'P 1'
#
loop_
_entity.id
_entity.type
_entity.pdbx_description
1 polymer ?
#
loop_
_entity_poly.entity_id
_entity_poly.type
_entity_poly.pdbx_seq_one_letter_code
_entity_poly.pdbx_strand_id
1 'polypeptide(L)'
;QVVRTDSLKGRRGRLPSKPKSPQESPPSPPVSLITALVRAHVDTTPDLANLDYTQYGESAPAEPALTEADKIQQFYTLLTTSVDVIRHFADKIPGWGELCREDQELLFQSASLELFVLRLAYRTRPDDAKLT
;
A
#
# COMPACT_ATOMS: atom_id res chain seq x y z
N GLN A 1 7.61 26.73 -6.52
CA GLN A 1 6.20 26.82 -6.97
C GLN A 1 5.92 25.64 -7.89
N VAL A 2 5.12 24.67 -7.46
CA VAL A 2 4.69 23.54 -8.31
C VAL A 2 3.67 24.07 -9.32
N VAL A 3 3.96 23.93 -10.60
CA VAL A 3 3.04 24.35 -11.66
C VAL A 3 2.05 23.22 -11.88
N ARG A 4 0.77 23.46 -11.58
CA ARG A 4 -0.27 22.46 -11.85
C ARG A 4 -0.39 22.24 -13.37
N THR A 5 -0.49 20.99 -13.79
CA THR A 5 -0.53 20.59 -15.21
C THR A 5 -1.78 21.05 -15.94
N ASP A 6 -2.82 21.48 -15.22
CA ASP A 6 -4.03 22.08 -15.76
C ASP A 6 -3.86 23.57 -16.11
N SER A 7 -2.89 24.26 -15.49
CA SER A 7 -2.57 25.66 -15.77
C SER A 7 -1.83 25.82 -17.10
N LEU A 8 -1.95 27.00 -17.74
CA LEU A 8 -1.26 27.32 -19.01
C LEU A 8 0.25 27.07 -18.96
N LYS A 9 0.89 27.42 -17.83
CA LYS A 9 2.33 27.18 -17.60
C LYS A 9 2.65 25.68 -17.49
N GLY A 10 1.73 24.88 -16.94
CA GLY A 10 1.88 23.42 -16.80
C GLY A 10 1.61 22.67 -18.10
N ARG A 11 0.65 23.16 -18.90
CA ARG A 11 0.36 22.60 -20.22
C ARG A 11 1.45 22.88 -21.25
N ARG A 12 2.36 23.83 -21.00
CA ARG A 12 3.49 24.19 -21.89
C ARG A 12 3.05 24.37 -23.36
N GLY A 13 1.88 24.97 -23.57
CA GLY A 13 1.27 25.17 -24.89
C GLY A 13 0.55 23.96 -25.50
N ARG A 14 0.43 22.82 -24.79
CA ARG A 14 -0.30 21.64 -25.27
C ARG A 14 -1.80 21.77 -24.95
N LEU A 15 -2.62 21.56 -25.97
CA LEU A 15 -4.07 21.45 -25.81
C LEU A 15 -4.46 20.02 -25.39
N PRO A 16 -5.56 19.84 -24.64
CA PRO A 16 -6.10 18.50 -24.37
C PRO A 16 -6.47 17.79 -25.68
N SER A 17 -6.25 16.47 -25.73
CA SER A 17 -6.74 15.65 -26.83
C SER A 17 -8.27 15.64 -26.84
N LYS A 18 -8.87 15.66 -28.05
CA LYS A 18 -10.32 15.52 -28.22
C LYS A 18 -10.81 14.21 -27.57
N PRO A 19 -11.98 14.20 -26.90
CA PRO A 19 -12.58 12.95 -26.45
C PRO A 19 -12.83 12.05 -27.67
N LYS A 20 -12.43 10.78 -27.57
CA LYS A 20 -12.78 9.75 -28.57
C LYS A 20 -14.31 9.63 -28.61
N SER A 21 -14.87 9.65 -29.82
CA SER A 21 -16.29 9.42 -30.09
C SER A 21 -16.81 8.15 -29.41
N PRO A 22 -18.09 8.07 -29.03
CA PRO A 22 -18.63 6.90 -28.35
C PRO A 22 -18.66 5.72 -29.33
N GLN A 23 -17.68 4.83 -29.19
CA GLN A 23 -17.68 3.53 -29.85
C GLN A 23 -18.62 2.62 -29.04
N GLU A 24 -19.56 1.96 -29.71
CA GLU A 24 -20.49 1.01 -29.08
C GLU A 24 -19.74 0.04 -28.17
N SER A 25 -20.14 0.03 -26.90
CA SER A 25 -19.50 -0.73 -25.83
C SER A 25 -19.54 -2.23 -26.15
N PRO A 26 -18.39 -2.94 -26.19
CA PRO A 26 -18.40 -4.39 -26.12
C PRO A 26 -18.95 -4.84 -24.74
N PRO A 27 -19.34 -6.13 -24.57
CA PRO A 27 -19.65 -6.65 -23.24
C PRO A 27 -18.46 -6.35 -22.30
N SER A 28 -18.77 -6.00 -21.05
CA SER A 28 -17.87 -5.37 -20.06
C SER A 28 -16.39 -5.63 -20.30
N PRO A 29 -15.56 -4.58 -20.49
CA PRO A 29 -14.13 -4.78 -20.70
C PRO A 29 -13.52 -5.53 -19.51
N PRO A 30 -12.49 -6.38 -19.73
CA PRO A 30 -11.77 -7.02 -18.64
C PRO A 30 -11.32 -5.97 -17.63
N VAL A 31 -11.33 -6.32 -16.34
CA VAL A 31 -10.89 -5.41 -15.27
C VAL A 31 -9.52 -4.87 -15.65
N SER A 32 -9.41 -3.54 -15.76
CA SER A 32 -8.15 -2.92 -16.16
C SER A 32 -7.07 -3.21 -15.11
N LEU A 33 -5.81 -3.26 -15.56
CA LEU A 33 -4.67 -3.48 -14.66
C LEU A 33 -4.69 -2.53 -13.45
N ILE A 34 -5.00 -1.25 -13.68
CA ILE A 34 -5.06 -0.27 -12.60
C ILE A 34 -6.17 -0.58 -11.59
N THR A 35 -7.36 -1.02 -12.04
CA THR A 35 -8.45 -1.41 -11.15
C THR A 35 -8.09 -2.65 -10.33
N ALA A 36 -7.40 -3.62 -10.93
CA ALA A 36 -6.93 -4.81 -10.23
C ALA A 36 -5.89 -4.47 -9.14
N LEU A 37 -4.93 -3.58 -9.44
CA LEU A 37 -3.93 -3.12 -8.47
C LEU A 37 -4.56 -2.34 -7.31
N VAL A 38 -5.51 -1.44 -7.61
CA VAL A 38 -6.24 -0.69 -6.58
C VAL A 38 -7.03 -1.66 -5.69
N ARG A 39 -7.71 -2.64 -6.27
CA ARG A 39 -8.43 -3.66 -5.50
C ARG A 39 -7.50 -4.49 -4.62
N ALA A 40 -6.37 -4.96 -5.17
CA ALA A 40 -5.37 -5.70 -4.41
C ALA A 40 -4.85 -4.87 -3.22
N HIS A 41 -4.61 -3.57 -3.43
CA HIS A 41 -4.17 -2.66 -2.36
C HIS A 41 -5.25 -2.49 -1.29
N VAL A 42 -6.49 -2.18 -1.66
CA VAL A 42 -7.60 -1.98 -0.71
C VAL A 42 -7.88 -3.26 0.09
N ASP A 43 -7.94 -4.42 -0.56
CA ASP A 43 -8.23 -5.69 0.11
C ASP A 43 -7.15 -6.12 1.11
N THR A 44 -5.95 -5.54 1.03
CA THR A 44 -4.79 -5.87 1.89
C THR A 44 -4.38 -4.73 2.81
N THR A 45 -5.21 -3.69 2.91
CA THR A 45 -4.98 -2.54 3.77
C THR A 45 -6.02 -2.56 4.88
N PRO A 46 -5.62 -2.48 6.16
CA PRO A 46 -6.58 -2.42 7.25
C PRO A 46 -7.46 -1.18 7.09
N ASP A 47 -8.75 -1.34 7.40
CA ASP A 47 -9.66 -0.20 7.43
C ASP A 47 -9.27 0.71 8.59
N LEU A 48 -8.93 1.97 8.27
CA LEU A 48 -8.56 2.99 9.24
C LEU A 48 -9.67 3.24 10.27
N ALA A 49 -10.94 2.95 9.94
CA ALA A 49 -12.06 3.05 10.87
C ALA A 49 -12.13 1.91 11.89
N ASN A 50 -11.47 0.78 11.62
CA ASN A 50 -11.52 -0.45 12.43
C ASN A 50 -10.13 -0.84 12.98
N LEU A 51 -9.26 0.14 13.21
CA LEU A 51 -7.94 -0.12 13.78
C LEU A 51 -8.07 -0.66 15.20
N ASP A 52 -7.29 -1.70 15.49
CA ASP A 52 -7.17 -2.28 16.82
C ASP A 52 -6.20 -1.44 17.66
N TYR A 53 -6.75 -0.69 18.63
CA TYR A 53 -6.00 0.13 19.58
C TYR A 53 -5.73 -0.59 20.91
N THR A 54 -5.97 -1.90 21.02
CA THR A 54 -5.81 -2.65 22.29
C THR A 54 -4.39 -2.59 22.85
N GLN A 55 -3.38 -2.50 21.99
CA GLN A 55 -1.96 -2.35 22.36
C GLN A 55 -1.47 -0.91 22.31
N TYR A 56 -2.35 0.04 21.98
CA TYR A 56 -2.02 1.46 21.93
C TYR A 56 -2.23 2.08 23.32
N GLY A 57 -1.12 2.28 24.05
CA GLY A 57 -1.10 3.00 25.31
C GLY A 57 -0.20 4.23 25.21
N GLU A 58 -0.75 5.42 25.50
CA GLU A 58 0.10 6.51 25.99
C GLU A 58 0.66 6.04 27.34
N SER A 59 1.98 5.96 27.47
CA SER A 59 2.68 5.42 28.64
C SER A 59 2.09 5.94 29.96
N ALA A 60 1.18 5.18 30.57
CA ALA A 60 0.60 5.53 31.85
C ALA A 60 1.65 5.29 32.94
N PRO A 61 1.78 6.18 33.95
CA PRO A 61 2.84 6.09 34.96
C PRO A 61 2.81 4.83 35.84
N ALA A 62 1.77 3.99 35.72
CA ALA A 62 1.55 2.80 36.53
C ALA A 62 1.78 1.47 35.80
N GLU A 63 2.06 1.49 34.49
CA GLU A 63 2.31 0.24 33.75
C GLU A 63 3.80 -0.14 33.77
N PRO A 64 4.14 -1.43 34.00
CA PRO A 64 5.50 -1.90 33.90
C PRO A 64 6.01 -1.66 32.48
N ALA A 65 7.13 -0.95 32.35
CA ALA A 65 7.74 -0.70 31.06
C ALA A 65 8.08 -2.02 30.36
N LEU A 66 7.68 -2.15 29.09
CA LEU A 66 8.02 -3.31 28.25
C LEU A 66 9.53 -3.55 28.27
N THR A 67 9.93 -4.82 28.44
CA THR A 67 11.34 -5.19 28.37
C THR A 67 11.86 -5.02 26.95
N GLU A 68 13.18 -4.93 26.79
CA GLU A 68 13.79 -4.88 25.46
C GLU A 68 13.46 -6.13 24.63
N ALA A 69 13.43 -7.30 25.27
CA ALA A 69 13.02 -8.55 24.63
C ALA A 69 11.58 -8.48 24.11
N ASP A 70 10.65 -7.91 24.89
CA ASP A 70 9.25 -7.75 24.47
C ASP A 70 9.14 -6.83 23.26
N LYS A 71 9.91 -5.73 23.24
CA LYS A 71 9.93 -4.79 22.11
C LYS A 71 10.48 -5.44 20.84
N ILE A 72 11.56 -6.21 20.95
CA ILE A 72 12.15 -6.94 19.83
C ILE A 72 11.16 -7.98 19.29
N GLN A 73 10.52 -8.73 20.18
CA GLN A 73 9.51 -9.71 19.81
C GLN A 73 8.31 -9.04 19.10
N GLN A 74 7.80 -7.94 19.65
CA GLN A 74 6.71 -7.18 19.04
C GLN A 74 7.11 -6.67 17.64
N PHE A 75 8.32 -6.14 17.48
CA PHE A 75 8.83 -5.71 16.18
C PHE A 75 8.82 -6.84 15.15
N TYR A 76 9.36 -8.02 15.51
CA TYR A 76 9.35 -9.16 14.60
C TYR A 76 7.94 -9.64 14.27
N THR A 77 7.05 -9.71 15.25
CA THR A 77 5.64 -10.07 15.01
C THR A 77 4.95 -9.10 14.07
N LEU A 78 5.15 -7.79 14.23
CA LEU A 78 4.58 -6.77 13.34
C LEU A 78 5.15 -6.90 11.92
N LEU A 79 6.46 -7.08 11.81
CA LEU A 79 7.13 -7.22 10.52
C LEU A 79 6.65 -8.48 9.79
N THR A 80 6.66 -9.65 10.44
CA THR A 80 6.25 -10.90 9.79
C THR A 80 4.79 -10.89 9.39
N THR A 81 3.90 -10.44 10.26
CA THR A 81 2.46 -10.33 9.95
C THR A 81 2.22 -9.38 8.77
N SER A 82 2.94 -8.25 8.72
CA SER A 82 2.83 -7.31 7.61
C SER A 82 3.38 -7.88 6.30
N VAL A 83 4.48 -8.63 6.37
CA VAL A 83 5.06 -9.33 5.21
C VAL A 83 4.07 -10.37 4.67
N ASP A 84 3.38 -11.12 5.53
CA ASP A 84 2.34 -12.07 5.08
C ASP A 84 1.20 -11.35 4.35
N VAL A 85 0.75 -10.19 4.84
CA VAL A 85 -0.26 -9.37 4.13
C VAL A 85 0.27 -8.87 2.79
N ILE A 86 1.54 -8.47 2.70
CA ILE A 86 2.17 -8.06 1.43
C ILE A 86 2.27 -9.23 0.45
N ARG A 87 2.45 -10.46 0.93
CA ARG A 87 2.41 -11.67 0.09
C ARG A 87 1.04 -11.85 -0.55
N HIS A 88 -0.02 -11.72 0.23
CA HIS A 88 -1.40 -11.75 -0.29
C HIS A 88 -1.70 -10.62 -1.27
N PHE A 89 -1.03 -9.46 -1.13
CA PHE A 89 -1.10 -8.39 -2.12
C PHE A 89 -0.44 -8.81 -3.44
N ALA A 90 0.77 -9.38 -3.39
CA ALA A 90 1.49 -9.85 -4.57
C ALA A 90 0.70 -10.90 -5.35
N ASP A 91 0.08 -11.86 -4.64
CA ASP A 91 -0.76 -12.92 -5.24
C ASP A 91 -1.97 -12.39 -6.01
N LYS A 92 -2.40 -11.15 -5.73
CA LYS A 92 -3.52 -10.48 -6.40
C LYS A 92 -3.08 -9.61 -7.59
N ILE A 93 -1.78 -9.47 -7.86
CA ILE A 93 -1.27 -8.70 -9.00
C ILE A 93 -1.49 -9.50 -10.29
N PRO A 94 -2.18 -8.94 -11.31
CA PRO A 94 -2.32 -9.62 -12.60
C PRO A 94 -0.95 -9.93 -13.22
N GLY A 95 -0.76 -11.19 -13.65
CA GLY A 95 0.52 -11.68 -14.21
C GLY A 95 1.51 -12.20 -13.17
N TRP A 96 1.28 -12.01 -11.86
CA TRP A 96 2.20 -12.51 -10.82
C TRP A 96 2.31 -14.04 -10.82
N GLY A 97 1.17 -14.73 -10.86
CA GLY A 97 1.11 -16.20 -10.89
C GLY A 97 1.62 -16.82 -12.20
N GLU A 98 1.93 -16.02 -13.22
CA GLU A 98 2.51 -16.47 -14.49
C GLU A 98 4.05 -16.56 -14.41
N LEU A 99 4.67 -15.94 -13.41
CA LEU A 99 6.10 -16.05 -13.13
C LEU A 99 6.42 -17.43 -12.53
N CYS A 100 7.64 -17.93 -12.73
CA CYS A 100 8.07 -19.14 -12.03
C CYS A 100 8.20 -18.86 -10.52
N ARG A 101 8.15 -19.93 -9.72
CA ARG A 101 8.15 -19.83 -8.26
C ARG A 101 9.43 -19.18 -7.73
N GLU A 102 10.55 -19.48 -8.37
CA GLU A 102 11.87 -18.95 -8.01
C GLU A 102 11.91 -17.43 -8.17
N ASP A 103 11.35 -16.92 -9.28
CA ASP A 103 11.27 -15.48 -9.55
C ASP A 103 10.29 -14.79 -8.60
N GLN A 104 9.14 -15.42 -8.31
CA GLN A 104 8.19 -14.89 -7.32
C GLN A 104 8.84 -14.75 -5.93
N GLU A 105 9.53 -15.80 -5.47
CA GLU A 105 10.23 -15.79 -4.18
C GLU A 105 11.36 -14.75 -4.17
N LEU A 106 12.16 -14.67 -5.23
CA LEU A 106 13.26 -13.71 -5.35
C LEU A 106 12.76 -12.26 -5.33
N LEU A 107 11.77 -11.93 -6.17
CA LEU A 107 11.18 -10.59 -6.25
C LEU A 107 10.55 -10.20 -4.91
N PHE A 108 9.81 -11.12 -4.32
CA PHE A 108 9.15 -10.88 -3.05
C PHE A 108 10.16 -10.64 -1.92
N GLN A 109 11.16 -11.50 -1.77
CA GLN A 109 12.19 -11.34 -0.75
C GLN A 109 12.94 -10.01 -0.94
N SER A 110 13.30 -9.67 -2.18
CA SER A 110 14.04 -8.45 -2.50
C SER A 110 13.28 -7.17 -2.16
N ALA A 111 11.97 -7.14 -2.40
CA ALA A 111 11.16 -5.93 -2.24
C ALA A 111 10.32 -5.88 -0.95
N SER A 112 10.21 -6.98 -0.19
CA SER A 112 9.28 -7.09 0.95
C SER A 112 9.45 -5.98 1.99
N LEU A 113 10.69 -5.64 2.35
CA LEU A 113 10.96 -4.58 3.33
C LEU A 113 10.68 -3.19 2.76
N GLU A 114 11.00 -2.95 1.49
CA GLU A 114 10.67 -1.69 0.81
C GLU A 114 9.16 -1.48 0.72
N LEU A 115 8.41 -2.54 0.39
CA LEU A 115 6.94 -2.53 0.37
C LEU A 115 6.36 -2.31 1.77
N PHE A 116 6.95 -2.91 2.81
CA PHE A 116 6.56 -2.66 4.19
C PHE A 116 6.70 -1.18 4.54
N VAL A 117 7.88 -0.59 4.32
CA VAL A 117 8.16 0.82 4.63
C VAL A 117 7.27 1.74 3.79
N LEU A 118 7.10 1.46 2.49
CA LEU A 118 6.27 2.26 1.60
C LEU A 118 4.81 2.28 2.07
N ARG A 119 4.24 1.11 2.39
CA ARG A 119 2.85 0.99 2.86
C ARG A 119 2.66 1.61 4.24
N LEU A 120 3.67 1.54 5.10
CA LEU A 120 3.66 2.20 6.40
C LEU A 120 3.68 3.72 6.25
N ALA A 121 4.60 4.24 5.43
CA ALA A 121 4.74 5.67 5.16
C ALA A 121 3.51 6.26 4.46
N TYR A 122 2.85 5.51 3.58
CA TYR A 122 1.62 5.95 2.91
C TYR A 122 0.44 6.11 3.88
N ARG A 123 0.36 5.26 4.91
CA ARG A 123 -0.72 5.30 5.91
C ARG A 123 -0.45 6.29 7.05
N THR A 124 0.82 6.42 7.44
CA THR A 124 1.22 7.28 8.54
C THR A 124 1.09 8.74 8.11
N ARG A 125 0.39 9.54 8.91
CA ARG A 125 0.33 10.99 8.70
C ARG A 125 1.57 11.62 9.33
N PRO A 126 2.33 12.46 8.61
CA PRO A 126 3.59 13.01 9.14
C PRO A 126 3.41 13.91 10.37
N ASP A 127 2.21 14.46 10.56
CA ASP A 127 1.87 15.30 11.72
C ASP A 127 1.32 14.50 12.92
N ASP A 128 1.16 13.18 12.77
CA ASP A 128 0.56 12.31 13.77
C ASP A 128 1.67 11.42 14.35
N ALA A 129 1.81 11.41 15.68
CA ALA A 129 2.85 10.62 16.35
C ALA A 129 2.53 9.10 16.35
N LYS A 130 1.45 8.70 15.69
CA LYS A 130 0.90 7.34 15.68
C LYS A 130 1.28 6.63 14.39
N LEU A 131 1.79 5.41 14.50
CA LEU A 131 1.89 4.49 13.36
C LEU A 131 0.58 3.72 13.24
N THR A 132 -0.07 3.80 12.07
CA THR A 132 -1.34 3.13 11.72
C THR A 132 -1.19 2.28 10.46
#